data_AF-A0A6J5JHX8-F1
#
_entry.id   AF-A0A6J5JHX8-F1
#
_cell.length_a   1.000
_cell.length_b   1.000
_cell.length_c   1.000
_cell.angle_alpha   90.00
_cell.angle_beta   90.00
_cell.angle_gamma   90.00
#
_symmetry.space_group_name_H-M   'P 1'
#
loop_
_entity.id
_entity.type
_entity.pdbx_description
1 polymer ?
#
loop_
_entity_poly.entity_id
_entity_poly.type
_entity_poly.pdbx_seq_one_letter_code
_entity_poly.pdbx_strand_id
1 'polypeptide(L)' 'MSDTPKLIPSDTWQTQARGDNDSEYQIYKTNAESLGWTVKTYEEWLNS' A
#
# COMPACT_ATOMS: atom_id res chain seq x y z
N MET A 1 -1.43 27.15 30.77
CA MET A 1 -2.30 26.25 29.98
C MET A 1 -1.58 26.00 28.67
N SER A 2 -1.31 24.73 28.35
CA SER A 2 -0.48 24.38 27.20
C SER A 2 -1.35 24.36 25.95
N ASP A 3 -1.33 25.44 25.18
CA ASP A 3 -1.96 25.49 23.86
C ASP A 3 -1.06 24.77 22.86
N THR A 4 -1.14 23.44 22.85
CA THR A 4 -0.53 22.65 21.77
C THR A 4 -1.33 22.90 20.49
N PRO A 5 -0.74 23.47 19.44
CA PRO A 5 -1.45 23.74 18.20
C PRO A 5 -1.95 22.43 17.61
N LYS A 6 -3.26 22.34 17.36
CA LYS A 6 -3.87 21.21 16.66
C LYS A 6 -3.46 21.28 15.19
N LEU A 7 -2.87 20.20 14.67
CA LEU A 7 -2.57 20.07 13.24
C LEU A 7 -3.89 20.02 12.46
N ILE A 8 -4.06 20.93 11.49
CA ILE A 8 -5.23 21.01 10.61
C ILE A 8 -4.88 20.32 9.29
N PRO A 9 -5.51 19.17 8.93
CA PRO A 9 -5.30 18.47 7.66
C PRO A 9 -5.23 19.42 6.45
N SER A 10 -4.08 19.47 5.77
CA SER A 10 -3.91 20.20 4.50
C SER A 10 -4.12 19.27 3.32
N ASP A 11 -4.70 19.81 2.26
CA ASP A 11 -4.97 19.17 0.97
C ASP A 11 -3.68 18.63 0.30
N THR A 12 -2.52 19.14 0.73
CA THR A 12 -1.18 18.71 0.29
C THR A 12 -0.56 17.63 1.16
N TRP A 13 -1.18 17.28 2.29
CA TRP A 13 -0.73 16.19 3.17
C TRP A 13 -1.14 14.82 2.65
N GLN A 14 -1.42 14.71 1.35
CA GLN A 14 -1.55 13.44 0.66
C GLN A 14 -0.18 12.75 0.68
N THR A 15 0.14 12.09 1.77
CA THR A 15 1.26 11.17 1.85
C THR A 15 0.87 9.94 1.06
N GLN A 16 1.66 9.59 0.05
CA GLN A 16 1.47 8.36 -0.71
C GLN A 16 1.37 7.18 0.29
N ALA A 17 0.17 6.60 0.43
CA ALA A 17 -0.11 5.63 1.48
C ALA A 17 0.39 4.21 1.15
N ARG A 18 0.84 3.99 -0.09
CA ARG A 18 1.27 2.70 -0.64
C ARG A 18 2.51 2.86 -1.51
N GLY A 19 3.26 1.78 -1.74
CA GLY A 19 4.31 1.75 -2.75
C GLY A 19 3.76 1.85 -4.17
N ASP A 20 4.64 1.82 -5.17
CA ASP A 20 4.22 1.59 -6.55
C ASP A 20 3.64 0.17 -6.70
N ASN A 21 2.79 -0.03 -7.72
CA ASN A 21 2.10 -1.30 -7.93
C ASN A 21 3.06 -2.48 -8.14
N ASP A 22 4.25 -2.25 -8.70
CA ASP A 22 5.23 -3.30 -8.95
C ASP A 22 5.84 -3.80 -7.62
N SER A 23 6.23 -2.87 -6.75
CA SER A 23 6.70 -3.16 -5.40
C SER A 23 5.65 -3.95 -4.60
N GLU A 24 4.40 -3.52 -4.65
CA GLU A 24 3.29 -4.20 -3.96
C GLU A 24 3.01 -5.59 -4.54
N TYR A 25 3.10 -5.75 -5.87
CA TYR A 25 2.94 -7.06 -6.51
C TYR A 25 4.06 -8.05 -6.14
N GLN A 26 5.31 -7.60 -5.99
CA GLN A 26 6.38 -8.48 -5.52
C GLN A 26 6.14 -8.99 -4.10
N ILE A 27 5.66 -8.12 -3.20
CA ILE A 27 5.29 -8.51 -1.83
C ILE A 27 4.16 -9.55 -1.87
N TYR A 28 3.12 -9.31 -2.67
CA TYR A 28 2.04 -10.27 -2.89
C TYR A 28 2.59 -11.62 -3.38
N LYS A 29 3.40 -11.62 -4.43
CA LYS A 29 3.94 -12.82 -5.05
C LYS A 29 4.78 -13.62 -4.05
N THR A 30 5.71 -12.98 -3.35
CA THR A 30 6.55 -13.65 -2.34
C THR A 30 5.71 -14.29 -1.25
N ASN A 31 4.67 -13.61 -0.76
CA ASN A 31 3.80 -14.15 0.27
C ASN A 31 2.92 -15.30 -0.26
N ALA A 32 2.35 -15.16 -1.46
CA ALA A 32 1.55 -16.21 -2.09
C ALA A 32 2.38 -17.48 -2.32
N GLU A 33 3.61 -17.35 -2.82
CA GLU A 33 4.54 -18.47 -2.99
C GLU A 33 4.91 -19.10 -1.65
N SER A 34 5.22 -18.31 -0.62
CA SER A 34 5.54 -18.82 0.71
C SER A 34 4.37 -19.58 1.37
N LEU A 35 3.14 -19.21 1.06
CA LEU A 35 1.92 -19.86 1.56
C LEU A 35 1.47 -21.02 0.67
N GLY A 36 2.13 -21.27 -0.46
CA GLY A 36 1.76 -22.29 -1.44
C GLY A 36 0.46 -21.99 -2.19
N TRP A 37 0.09 -20.72 -2.30
CA TRP A 37 -1.09 -20.27 -3.05
C TRP A 37 -0.78 -20.18 -4.54
N THR A 38 -1.81 -20.36 -5.36
CA THR A 38 -1.72 -20.03 -6.78
C THR A 38 -1.49 -18.54 -6.94
N VAL A 39 -0.37 -18.19 -7.57
CA VAL A 39 0.00 -16.80 -7.84
C VAL A 39 -0.80 -16.29 -9.03
N LYS A 40 -1.55 -15.20 -8.84
CA LYS A 40 -2.22 -14.45 -9.90
C LYS A 40 -1.19 -13.74 -10.76
N THR A 41 -1.52 -13.53 -12.04
CA THR A 41 -0.76 -12.60 -12.89
C THR A 41 -0.91 -11.17 -12.38
N TYR A 42 -0.03 -10.27 -12.84
CA TYR A 42 -0.05 -8.86 -12.45
C TYR A 42 -1.40 -8.19 -12.73
N GLU A 43 -1.95 -8.41 -13.92
CA GLU A 43 -3.24 -7.84 -14.32
C GLU A 43 -4.41 -8.40 -13.50
N GLU A 44 -4.41 -9.71 -13.22
CA GLU A 44 -5.44 -10.32 -12.37
C GLU A 44 -5.38 -9.78 -10.94
N TRP A 45 -4.17 -9.61 -10.39
CA TRP A 45 -3.97 -9.05 -9.06
C TRP A 45 -4.40 -7.57 -9.00
N LEU A 46 -4.08 -6.78 -10.03
CA LEU A 46 -4.44 -5.36 -10.11
C LEU A 46 -5.96 -5.13 -10.17
N ASN A 47 -6.72 -6.09 -10.69
CA ASN A 47 -8.18 -6.03 -10.83
C ASN A 47 -8.94 -6.79 -9.71
N SER A 48 -8.27 -7.21 -8.63
CA SER A 48 -8.84 -8.01 -7.53
C SER A 48 -9.36 -7.21 -6.33
#